data_AF-A0AA87IZM4-F1
#
_entry.id   AF-A0AA87IZM4-F1
#
_cell.length_a   1.000
_cell.length_b   1.000
_cell.length_c   1.000
_cell.angle_alpha   90.00
_cell.angle_beta   90.00
_cell.angle_gamma   90.00
#
_symmetry.space_group_name_H-M   'P 1'
#
loop_
_entity.id
_entity.type
_entity.pdbx_description
1 polymer ?
#
loop_
_entity_poly.entity_id
_entity_poly.type
_entity_poly.pdbx_seq_one_letter_code
_entity_poly.pdbx_strand_id
1 'polypeptide(L)'
;MAVLGGDFVLISDTGYKIVQKAVKVTDAGANRLKMTANFGSLNWITTFRLEGDDNIAVLEKVYLEPEPTAEQWALIPGGEAKMKGMFKQLEETPHLVLCPASTRNG
;
A
#
# COMPACT_ATOMS: atom_id res chain seq x y z
N MET A 1 -4.86 7.88 -5.02
CA MET A 1 -4.34 6.51 -5.30
C MET A 1 -5.52 5.58 -5.49
N ALA A 2 -5.33 4.41 -6.08
CA ALA A 2 -6.39 3.43 -6.31
C ALA A 2 -5.84 1.99 -6.32
N VAL A 3 -6.73 0.99 -6.25
CA VAL A 3 -6.41 -0.40 -6.61
C VAL A 3 -7.03 -0.69 -7.97
N LEU A 4 -6.19 -0.91 -8.99
CA LEU A 4 -6.61 -1.16 -10.38
C LEU A 4 -6.07 -2.51 -10.83
N GLY A 5 -6.96 -3.42 -11.26
CA GLY A 5 -6.55 -4.75 -11.75
C GLY A 5 -5.79 -5.59 -10.72
N GLY A 6 -5.94 -5.29 -9.42
CA GLY A 6 -5.18 -5.92 -8.35
C GLY A 6 -3.84 -5.26 -8.03
N ASP A 7 -3.48 -4.15 -8.70
CA ASP A 7 -2.27 -3.38 -8.39
C ASP A 7 -2.62 -2.11 -7.61
N PHE A 8 -1.80 -1.74 -6.63
CA PHE A 8 -1.91 -0.46 -5.94
C PHE A 8 -1.15 0.61 -6.72
N VAL A 9 -1.87 1.66 -7.12
CA VAL A 9 -1.35 2.70 -8.01
C VAL A 9 -1.51 4.09 -7.40
N LEU A 10 -0.47 4.90 -7.51
CA LEU A 10 -0.53 6.34 -7.31
C LEU A 10 -1.05 6.97 -8.61
N ILE A 11 -2.14 7.75 -8.53
CA ILE A 11 -2.69 8.47 -9.68
C ILE A 11 -2.24 9.93 -9.56
N SER A 12 -1.70 10.47 -10.65
CA SER A 12 -1.32 11.87 -10.82
C SER A 12 -1.92 12.43 -12.10
N ASP A 13 -1.84 13.75 -12.31
CA ASP A 13 -2.37 14.40 -13.51
C ASP A 13 -1.72 13.89 -14.82
N THR A 14 -0.50 13.35 -14.71
CA THR A 14 0.29 12.83 -15.83
C THR A 14 0.12 11.32 -16.06
N GLY A 15 -0.72 10.63 -15.28
CA GLY A 15 -0.95 9.20 -15.41
C GLY A 15 -0.99 8.47 -14.07
N TYR A 16 -0.56 7.21 -14.06
CA TYR A 16 -0.44 6.45 -12.82
C TYR A 16 0.91 5.74 -12.70
N LYS A 17 1.36 5.59 -11.47
CA LYS A 17 2.56 4.83 -11.11
C LYS A 17 2.13 3.65 -10.26
N ILE A 18 2.53 2.45 -10.67
CA ILE A 18 2.33 1.26 -9.84
C ILE A 18 3.29 1.36 -8.64
N VAL A 19 2.72 1.31 -7.44
CA VAL A 19 3.47 1.34 -6.17
C VAL A 19 3.67 -0.08 -5.66
N GLN A 20 2.62 -0.90 -5.68
CA GLN A 20 2.68 -2.31 -5.31
C GLN A 20 1.89 -3.14 -6.32
N LYS A 21 2.43 -4.31 -6.71
CA LYS A 21 1.76 -5.23 -7.64
C LYS A 21 1.03 -6.34 -6.90
N ALA A 22 -0.05 -6.85 -7.50
CA ALA A 22 -0.81 -8.00 -7.03
C ALA A 22 -1.15 -7.91 -5.53
N VAL A 23 -1.67 -6.76 -5.10
CA VAL A 23 -2.01 -6.48 -3.71
C VAL A 23 -3.24 -7.27 -3.28
N LYS A 24 -3.18 -7.82 -2.07
CA LYS A 24 -4.31 -8.39 -1.37
C LYS A 24 -4.75 -7.43 -0.27
N VAL A 25 -6.01 -7.00 -0.31
CA VAL A 25 -6.61 -6.16 0.74
C VAL A 25 -7.46 -7.06 1.65
N THR A 26 -7.26 -6.94 2.95
CA THR A 26 -7.99 -7.68 3.98
C THR A 26 -8.42 -6.75 5.10
N ASP A 27 -9.61 -6.97 5.65
CA ASP A 27 -10.03 -6.35 6.90
C ASP A 27 -9.14 -6.85 8.04
N ALA A 28 -8.55 -5.92 8.79
CA ALA A 28 -7.71 -6.19 9.95
C ALA A 28 -8.45 -5.95 11.29
N GLY A 29 -9.74 -5.62 11.23
CA GLY A 29 -10.57 -5.26 12.37
C GLY A 29 -10.24 -3.87 12.93
N ALA A 30 -11.08 -3.40 13.87
CA ALA A 30 -10.91 -2.11 14.54
C ALA A 30 -10.71 -0.93 13.55
N ASN A 31 -11.52 -0.90 12.50
CA ASN A 31 -11.49 0.11 11.44
C ASN A 31 -10.12 0.18 10.76
N ARG A 32 -9.54 -0.97 10.40
CA ARG A 32 -8.27 -1.04 9.68
C ARG A 32 -8.34 -1.94 8.46
N LEU A 33 -7.72 -1.50 7.38
CA LEU A 33 -7.45 -2.31 6.21
C LEU A 33 -5.96 -2.64 6.15
N LYS A 34 -5.66 -3.92 5.97
CA LYS A 34 -4.30 -4.38 5.67
C LYS A 34 -4.19 -4.70 4.19
N MET A 35 -3.23 -4.09 3.53
CA MET A 35 -2.86 -4.36 2.15
C MET A 35 -1.50 -5.06 2.12
N THR A 36 -1.41 -6.20 1.46
CA THR A 36 -0.22 -7.03 1.38
C THR A 36 0.20 -7.23 -0.06
N ALA A 37 1.48 -7.01 -0.36
CA ALA A 37 2.07 -7.30 -1.66
C ALA A 37 3.30 -8.20 -1.49
N ASN A 38 3.44 -9.22 -2.32
CA ASN A 38 4.60 -10.11 -2.27
C ASN A 38 5.80 -9.47 -2.95
N PHE A 39 6.95 -9.50 -2.30
CA PHE A 39 8.23 -9.01 -2.79
C PHE A 39 9.30 -10.08 -2.60
N GLY A 40 9.38 -11.02 -3.53
CA GLY A 40 10.25 -12.19 -3.39
C GLY A 40 9.83 -13.05 -2.21
N SER A 41 10.72 -13.23 -1.24
CA SER A 41 10.45 -13.95 0.02
C SER A 41 9.87 -13.06 1.13
N LEU A 42 9.63 -11.79 0.86
CA LEU A 42 9.17 -10.80 1.83
C LEU A 42 7.75 -10.35 1.49
N ASN A 43 6.97 -10.00 2.51
CA ASN A 43 5.68 -9.36 2.34
C ASN A 43 5.81 -7.87 2.63
N TRP A 44 5.42 -7.03 1.69
CA TRP A 44 5.19 -5.61 1.93
C TRP A 44 3.80 -5.42 2.49
N ILE A 45 3.73 -4.98 3.74
CA ILE A 45 2.49 -4.69 4.46
C ILE A 45 2.28 -3.18 4.54
N THR A 46 1.10 -2.76 4.12
CA THR A 46 0.61 -1.38 4.20
C THR A 46 -0.70 -1.40 4.97
N THR A 47 -0.75 -0.77 6.14
CA THR A 47 -1.94 -0.71 6.99
C THR A 47 -2.57 0.67 6.91
N PHE A 48 -3.88 0.72 6.66
CA PHE A 48 -4.68 1.93 6.66
C PHE A 48 -5.66 1.90 7.84
N ARG A 49 -5.80 3.02 8.54
CA ARG A 49 -6.91 3.28 9.47
C ARG A 49 -8.06 3.91 8.70
N LEU A 50 -9.27 3.44 8.96
CA LEU A 50 -10.50 3.98 8.40
C LEU A 50 -11.09 5.04 9.33
N GLU A 51 -11.46 6.17 8.74
CA GLU A 51 -12.07 7.34 9.39
C GLU A 51 -13.26 7.86 8.57
N GLY A 52 -14.07 8.75 9.17
CA GLY A 52 -15.19 9.41 8.47
C GLY A 52 -16.22 8.41 7.94
N ASP A 53 -16.74 7.56 8.82
CA ASP A 53 -17.69 6.48 8.50
C ASP A 53 -17.16 5.52 7.42
N ASP A 54 -15.90 5.10 7.58
CA ASP A 54 -15.18 4.17 6.69
C ASP A 54 -14.98 4.66 5.24
N ASN A 55 -15.11 5.97 5.01
CA ASN A 55 -14.91 6.57 3.69
C ASN A 55 -13.51 7.16 3.50
N ILE A 56 -12.70 7.28 4.56
CA ILE A 56 -11.35 7.83 4.50
C ILE A 56 -10.36 6.78 5.01
N ALA A 57 -9.46 6.33 4.16
CA ALA A 57 -8.34 5.49 4.54
C ALA A 57 -7.07 6.35 4.74
N VAL A 58 -6.66 6.47 5.99
CA VAL A 58 -5.44 7.15 6.44
C VAL A 58 -4.32 6.11 6.55
N LEU A 59 -3.17 6.37 5.94
CA LEU A 59 -2.03 5.47 6.07
C LEU A 59 -1.54 5.46 7.52
N GLU A 60 -1.56 4.28 8.16
CA GLU A 60 -1.15 4.11 9.55
C GLU A 60 0.30 3.60 9.65
N LYS A 61 0.67 2.62 8.81
CA LYS A 61 2.03 2.04 8.83
C LYS A 61 2.38 1.33 7.53
N VAL A 62 3.67 1.36 7.16
CA VAL A 62 4.25 0.55 6.09
C VAL A 62 5.46 -0.22 6.61
N TYR A 63 5.58 -1.51 6.31
CA TYR A 63 6.73 -2.33 6.73
C TYR A 63 6.87 -3.61 5.89
N LEU A 64 8.00 -4.30 6.05
CA LEU A 64 8.25 -5.63 5.47
C LEU A 64 8.12 -6.71 6.54
N GLU A 65 7.55 -7.85 6.18
CA GLU A 65 7.41 -9.01 7.04
C GLU A 65 7.85 -10.31 6.32
N PRO A 66 8.82 -11.06 6.87
CA PRO A 66 9.62 -10.73 8.05
C PRO A 66 10.49 -9.48 7.82
N GLU A 67 11.00 -8.89 8.90
CA GLU A 67 11.99 -7.83 8.78
C GLU A 67 13.24 -8.37 8.04
N PRO A 68 13.72 -7.69 6.98
CA PRO A 68 14.81 -8.25 6.19
C PRO A 68 16.14 -8.21 6.95
N THR A 69 16.93 -9.27 6.80
CA THR A 69 18.33 -9.29 7.25
C THR A 69 19.20 -8.37 6.39
N ALA A 70 20.42 -8.06 6.85
CA ALA A 70 21.38 -7.28 6.06
C ALA A 70 21.67 -7.90 4.68
N GLU A 71 21.73 -9.22 4.60
CA GLU A 71 21.93 -9.95 3.34
C GLU A 71 20.70 -9.81 2.43
N GLN A 72 19.49 -9.90 2.99
CA GLN A 72 18.27 -9.71 2.24
C GLN A 72 18.15 -8.27 1.72
N TRP A 73 18.54 -7.27 2.52
CA TRP A 73 18.60 -5.88 2.05
C TRP A 73 19.57 -5.70 0.88
N ALA A 74 20.71 -6.39 0.87
CA ALA A 74 21.65 -6.35 -0.25
C ALA A 74 21.07 -6.94 -1.54
N LEU A 75 20.12 -7.87 -1.44
CA LEU A 75 19.43 -8.47 -2.58
C LEU A 75 18.31 -7.60 -3.15
N ILE A 76 17.82 -6.61 -2.39
CA ILE A 76 16.79 -5.69 -2.86
C ILE A 76 17.42 -4.66 -3.81
N PRO A 77 16.91 -4.49 -5.04
CA PRO A 77 17.48 -3.52 -5.98
C PRO A 77 17.39 -2.07 -5.45
N GLY A 78 18.54 -1.52 -5.06
CA GLY A 78 18.67 -0.19 -4.42
C GLY A 78 18.69 -0.22 -2.88
N GLY A 79 18.66 -1.41 -2.30
CA GLY A 79 18.85 -1.67 -0.88
C GLY A 79 17.81 -1.06 0.05
N GLU A 80 18.15 -1.05 1.32
CA GLU A 80 17.34 -0.51 2.41
C GLU A 80 16.98 0.97 2.20
N ALA A 81 17.95 1.78 1.77
CA ALA A 81 17.74 3.22 1.59
C ALA A 81 16.64 3.53 0.58
N LYS A 82 16.61 2.81 -0.55
CA LYS A 82 15.57 3.01 -1.57
C LYS A 82 14.19 2.55 -1.08
N MET A 83 14.12 1.43 -0.37
CA MET A 83 12.86 0.94 0.20
C MET A 83 12.31 1.88 1.27
N LYS A 84 13.16 2.33 2.20
CA LYS A 84 12.76 3.35 3.19
C LYS A 84 12.33 4.66 2.52
N GLY A 85 13.00 5.05 1.44
CA GLY A 85 12.57 6.20 0.62
C GLY A 85 11.16 6.01 0.03
N MET A 86 10.82 4.80 -0.44
CA MET A 86 9.47 4.50 -0.92
C MET A 86 8.43 4.49 0.21
N PHE A 87 8.78 4.00 1.40
CA PHE A 87 7.89 4.06 2.58
C PHE A 87 7.59 5.50 2.95
N LYS A 88 8.64 6.34 3.02
CA LYS A 88 8.49 7.77 3.30
C LYS A 88 7.61 8.47 2.26
N GLN A 89 7.79 8.16 0.98
CA GLN A 89 6.93 8.71 -0.08
C GLN A 89 5.45 8.34 0.12
N LEU A 90 5.17 7.12 0.56
CA LEU A 90 3.80 6.69 0.88
C LEU A 90 3.25 7.43 2.11
N GLU A 91 4.06 7.59 3.15
CA GLU A 91 3.71 8.35 4.36
C GLU A 91 3.42 9.83 4.07
N GLU A 92 4.09 10.41 3.08
CA GLU A 92 3.84 11.79 2.61
C GLU A 92 2.64 11.89 1.66
N THR A 93 2.06 10.78 1.22
CA THR A 93 0.93 10.80 0.28
C THR A 93 -0.38 11.12 1.02
N PRO A 94 -1.24 12.02 0.48
CA PRO A 94 -2.51 12.37 1.11
C PRO A 94 -3.44 11.18 1.35
N HIS A 95 -4.35 11.34 2.31
CA HIS A 95 -5.35 10.34 2.66
C HIS A 95 -6.15 9.86 1.45
N LEU A 96 -6.53 8.59 1.48
CA LEU A 96 -7.35 7.98 0.45
C LEU A 96 -8.81 8.22 0.76
N VAL A 97 -9.53 8.87 -0.14
CA VAL A 97 -10.99 8.80 -0.14
C VAL A 97 -11.37 7.48 -0.78
N LEU A 98 -12.03 6.62 -0.01
CA LEU A 98 -12.60 5.38 -0.51
C LEU A 98 -13.87 5.73 -1.26
N CYS A 99 -13.81 5.62 -2.59
CA CYS A 99 -15.03 5.72 -3.38
C CYS A 99 -15.91 4.51 -3.03
N PRO A 100 -17.21 4.71 -2.73
CA PRO A 100 -18.13 3.60 -2.61
C PRO A 100 -18.03 2.76 -3.89
N ALA A 101 -18.03 1.44 -3.76
CA ALA A 101 -18.07 0.56 -4.91
C ALA A 101 -19.25 1.01 -5.77
N SER A 102 -18.97 1.54 -6.97
CA SER A 102 -20.02 1.99 -7.87
C SER A 102 -21.00 0.83 -7.97
N THR A 103 -22.22 1.01 -7.47
CA THR A 103 -23.33 0.12 -7.77
C THR A 103 -23.44 0.18 -9.28
N ARG A 104 -22.82 -0.79 -9.94
CA ARG A 104 -23.02 -1.06 -11.35
C ARG A 104 -24.42 -1.65 -11.42
N ASN A 105 -25.42 -0.76 -11.31
CA ASN A 105 -26.78 -1.05 -11.74
C ASN A 105 -26.69 -1.21 -13.26
N GLY A 106 -26.61 -2.46 -13.69
CA GLY A 106 -26.80 -2.90 -15.06
C GLY A 106 -27.76 -4.08 -15.03
#